data_AF-A0A835RJU0-F1
#
_entry.id   AF-A0A835RJU0-F1
#
_cell.length_a   1.000
_cell.length_b   1.000
_cell.length_c   1.000
_cell.angle_alpha   90.00
_cell.angle_beta   90.00
_cell.angle_gamma   90.00
#
_symmetry.space_group_name_H-M   'P 1'
#
loop_
_entity.id
_entity.type
_entity.pdbx_description
1 polymer ?
#
loop_
_entity_poly.entity_id
_entity_poly.type
_entity_poly.pdbx_seq_one_letter_code
_entity_poly.pdbx_strand_id
1 'polypeptide(L)'
;MQASKKQCGSSAKEGKGKTNPSKDPQSIAAKNRRERISERLKILQELVPNGTKVDLVTMLEKAISYVKFLQLQIKVLATDEFWPAQGGKAPELSLVKEAFDAILSSSHGERNSITKN
;
A
#
# COMPACT_ATOMS: atom_id res chain seq x y z
N MET A 1 30.13 -23.22 35.33
CA MET A 1 28.75 -22.90 34.92
C MET A 1 28.48 -21.44 35.24
N GLN A 2 27.97 -20.68 34.26
CA GLN A 2 27.11 -19.47 34.28
C GLN A 2 27.02 -18.60 35.57
N ALA A 3 26.93 -17.26 35.55
CA ALA A 3 26.53 -16.31 34.50
C ALA A 3 27.10 -14.90 34.80
N SER A 4 27.56 -14.21 33.75
CA SER A 4 27.89 -12.78 33.81
C SER A 4 26.65 -11.93 33.56
N LYS A 5 26.20 -11.19 34.57
CA LYS A 5 25.10 -10.22 34.50
C LYS A 5 25.62 -8.93 33.86
N LYS A 6 25.42 -8.74 32.56
CA LYS A 6 25.62 -7.45 31.89
C LYS A 6 24.46 -6.50 32.25
N GLN A 7 24.74 -5.60 33.18
CA GLN A 7 23.92 -4.43 33.46
C GLN A 7 24.43 -3.27 32.58
N CYS A 8 23.60 -2.74 31.70
CA CYS A 8 23.86 -1.47 31.03
C CYS A 8 22.74 -0.50 31.43
N GLY A 9 23.11 0.50 32.21
CA GLY A 9 22.20 1.51 32.75
C GLY A 9 21.80 2.52 31.68
N SER A 10 20.51 2.84 31.66
CA SER A 10 19.98 4.03 30.99
C SER A 10 20.36 5.26 31.81
N SER A 11 21.32 6.04 31.32
CA SER A 11 21.51 7.43 31.77
C SER A 11 20.90 8.36 30.74
N ALA A 12 19.72 8.87 31.07
CA ALA A 12 19.19 10.07 30.45
C ALA A 12 20.04 11.28 30.89
N LYS A 13 20.63 12.00 29.93
CA LYS A 13 20.92 13.43 30.09
C LYS A 13 21.11 14.10 28.73
N GLU A 14 20.38 15.19 28.56
CA GLU A 14 20.41 16.11 27.43
C GLU A 14 21.83 16.49 27.01
N GLY A 15 22.04 16.43 25.69
CA GLY A 15 23.19 17.00 25.02
C GLY A 15 22.84 17.13 23.55
N LYS A 16 22.63 18.37 23.08
CA LYS A 16 22.43 18.75 21.68
C LYS A 16 23.72 18.47 20.89
N GLY A 17 24.04 17.20 20.68
CA GLY A 17 25.14 16.74 19.86
C GLY A 17 24.67 16.65 18.42
N LYS A 18 25.28 17.44 17.53
CA LYS A 18 25.21 17.24 16.08
C LYS A 18 25.44 15.75 15.83
N THR A 19 24.40 15.07 15.34
CA THR A 19 24.45 13.64 15.04
C THR A 19 25.48 13.41 13.96
N ASN A 20 26.68 13.02 14.36
CA ASN A 20 27.65 12.49 13.41
C ASN A 20 26.97 11.33 12.67
N PRO A 21 26.90 11.34 11.33
CA PRO A 21 26.31 10.22 10.61
C PRO A 21 27.11 8.99 10.99
N SER A 22 26.46 8.03 11.66
CA SER A 22 27.11 6.79 12.06
C SER A 22 27.55 6.08 10.79
N LYS A 23 28.88 6.03 10.57
CA LYS A 23 29.52 5.31 9.46
C LYS A 23 29.49 3.79 9.67
N ASP A 24 28.74 3.34 10.66
CA ASP A 24 28.54 1.92 10.92
C ASP A 24 27.78 1.29 9.73
N PRO A 25 28.25 0.15 9.19
CA PRO A 25 27.64 -0.51 8.04
C PRO A 25 26.14 -0.81 8.22
N GLN A 26 25.69 -1.14 9.43
CA GLN A 26 24.28 -1.43 9.71
C GLN A 26 23.43 -0.15 9.63
N SER A 27 23.96 0.98 10.12
CA SER A 27 23.29 2.28 10.00
C SER A 27 23.14 2.73 8.54
N ILE A 28 24.20 2.55 7.74
CA ILE A 28 24.17 2.86 6.30
C ILE A 28 23.15 1.96 5.59
N ALA A 29 23.13 0.66 5.87
CA ALA A 29 22.16 -0.27 5.30
C ALA A 29 20.71 0.13 5.65
N ALA A 30 20.46 0.50 6.91
CA ALA A 30 19.14 0.97 7.36
C ALA A 30 18.73 2.30 6.71
N LYS A 31 19.68 3.22 6.49
CA LYS A 31 19.44 4.47 5.73
C LYS A 31 19.05 4.17 4.29
N ASN A 32 19.84 3.37 3.58
CA ASN A 32 19.57 3.00 2.18
C ASN A 32 18.20 2.29 2.04
N ARG A 33 17.82 1.44 3.01
CA ARG A 33 16.48 0.83 3.04
C ARG A 33 15.38 1.89 3.15
N ARG A 34 15.53 2.87 4.04
CA ARG A 34 14.56 3.96 4.22
C ARG A 34 14.44 4.82 2.96
N GLU A 35 15.56 5.17 2.34
CA GLU A 35 15.57 5.94 1.09
C GLU A 35 14.82 5.23 -0.04
N ARG A 36 15.06 3.93 -0.23
CA ARG A 36 14.34 3.10 -1.22
C ARG A 36 12.83 3.04 -0.94
N ILE A 37 12.43 3.01 0.34
CA ILE A 37 11.01 3.04 0.72
C ILE A 37 10.40 4.40 0.42
N SER A 38 11.08 5.49 0.78
CA SER A 38 10.61 6.86 0.52
C SER A 38 10.45 7.17 -0.96
N GLU A 39 11.39 6.70 -1.79
CA GLU A 39 11.30 6.84 -3.26
C GLU A 39 10.05 6.12 -3.81
N ARG A 40 9.83 4.87 -3.41
CA ARG A 40 8.64 4.11 -3.80
C ARG A 40 7.34 4.75 -3.32
N LEU A 41 7.35 5.33 -2.12
CA LEU A 41 6.20 6.04 -1.58
C LEU A 41 5.89 7.31 -2.37
N LYS A 42 6.91 8.04 -2.82
CA LYS A 42 6.74 9.23 -3.66
C LYS A 42 6.10 8.86 -5.01
N ILE A 43 6.60 7.82 -5.66
CA ILE A 43 6.00 7.31 -6.91
C ILE A 43 4.54 6.90 -6.66
N LEU A 44 4.26 6.21 -5.55
CA LEU A 44 2.89 5.82 -5.20
C LEU A 44 1.97 7.04 -5.02
N GLN A 45 2.45 8.12 -4.39
CA GLN A 45 1.69 9.38 -4.22
C GLN A 45 1.30 10.04 -5.54
N GLU A 46 2.14 9.90 -6.57
CA GLU A 46 1.89 10.46 -7.91
C GLU A 46 0.89 9.62 -8.70
N LEU A 47 0.85 8.30 -8.46
CA LEU A 47 -0.06 7.38 -9.15
C LEU A 47 -1.45 7.32 -8.52
N VAL A 48 -1.57 7.56 -7.22
CA VAL A 48 -2.84 7.44 -6.49
C VAL A 48 -3.56 8.80 -6.45
N PRO A 49 -4.84 8.87 -6.82
CA PRO A 49 -5.62 10.11 -6.73
C PRO A 49 -5.61 10.70 -5.32
N ASN A 50 -5.30 12.00 -5.23
CA ASN A 50 -5.14 12.72 -3.96
C ASN A 50 -4.07 12.14 -3.01
N GLY A 51 -3.09 11.38 -3.54
CA GLY A 51 -2.08 10.72 -2.73
C GLY A 51 -1.21 11.68 -1.89
N THR A 52 -0.82 12.83 -2.44
CA THR A 52 0.06 13.79 -1.74
C THR A 52 -0.58 14.44 -0.51
N LYS A 53 -1.90 14.28 -0.31
CA LYS A 53 -2.68 14.96 0.75
C LYS A 53 -3.09 14.05 1.90
N VAL A 54 -2.68 12.78 1.89
CA VAL A 54 -3.08 11.79 2.90
C VAL A 54 -1.87 11.22 3.64
N ASP A 55 -2.10 10.70 4.85
CA ASP A 55 -1.08 9.99 5.62
C ASP A 55 -0.72 8.64 5.00
N LEU A 56 0.34 8.01 5.51
CA LEU A 56 0.86 6.75 4.96
C LEU A 56 -0.13 5.58 5.07
N VAL A 57 -0.88 5.47 6.16
CA VAL A 57 -1.84 4.35 6.32
C VAL A 57 -2.96 4.52 5.31
N THR A 58 -3.54 5.71 5.26
CA THR A 58 -4.59 6.05 4.31
C THR A 58 -4.11 5.94 2.86
N MET A 59 -2.85 6.27 2.57
CA MET A 59 -2.24 6.11 1.24
C MET A 59 -2.30 4.65 0.78
N LEU A 60 -1.91 3.72 1.64
CA LEU A 60 -1.86 2.30 1.29
C LEU A 60 -3.28 1.75 1.07
N GLU A 61 -4.25 2.15 1.88
CA GLU A 61 -5.67 1.78 1.71
C GLU A 61 -6.25 2.35 0.39
N LYS A 62 -5.94 3.61 0.09
CA LYS A 62 -6.35 4.25 -1.17
C LYS A 62 -5.70 3.60 -2.38
N ALA A 63 -4.44 3.20 -2.29
CA ALA A 63 -3.74 2.52 -3.37
C ALA A 63 -4.42 1.19 -3.72
N ILE A 64 -4.74 0.37 -2.71
CA ILE A 64 -5.48 -0.89 -2.92
C ILE A 64 -6.83 -0.62 -3.58
N SER A 65 -7.56 0.37 -3.09
CA SER A 65 -8.87 0.76 -3.64
C SER A 65 -8.75 1.23 -5.09
N TYR A 66 -7.71 1.99 -5.42
CA TYR A 66 -7.49 2.50 -6.77
C TYR A 66 -7.12 1.39 -7.76
N VAL A 67 -6.31 0.40 -7.35
CA VAL A 67 -6.03 -0.78 -8.19
C VAL A 67 -7.31 -1.56 -8.49
N LYS A 68 -8.16 -1.79 -7.48
CA LYS A 68 -9.47 -2.44 -7.67
C LYS A 68 -10.36 -1.66 -8.64
N PHE A 69 -10.38 -0.34 -8.50
CA PHE A 69 -11.10 0.55 -9.40
C PHE A 69 -10.61 0.45 -10.85
N LEU A 70 -9.28 0.49 -11.08
CA LEU A 70 -8.70 0.35 -12.41
C LEU A 70 -8.99 -1.03 -13.04
N GLN A 71 -8.86 -2.10 -12.26
CA GLN A 71 -9.21 -3.45 -12.72
C GLN A 71 -10.67 -3.54 -13.16
N LEU A 72 -11.57 -2.86 -12.46
CA LEU A 72 -12.96 -2.83 -12.86
C LEU A 72 -13.17 -2.00 -14.12
N GLN A 73 -12.55 -0.83 -14.25
CA GLN A 73 -12.64 -0.03 -15.48
C GLN A 73 -12.31 -0.88 -16.71
N ILE A 74 -11.25 -1.68 -16.62
CA ILE A 74 -10.86 -2.61 -17.70
C ILE A 74 -11.96 -3.65 -17.96
N LYS A 75 -12.52 -4.28 -16.92
CA LYS A 75 -13.60 -5.27 -17.06
C LYS A 75 -14.83 -4.68 -17.72
N VAL A 76 -15.25 -3.49 -17.29
CA VAL A 76 -16.41 -2.77 -17.83
C VAL A 76 -16.19 -2.41 -19.30
N LEU A 77 -15.00 -1.91 -19.65
CA LEU A 77 -14.66 -1.58 -21.03
C LEU A 77 -14.51 -2.82 -21.93
N ALA A 78 -14.18 -3.98 -21.34
CA ALA A 78 -14.07 -5.24 -22.05
C ALA A 78 -15.43 -5.95 -22.23
N THR A 79 -16.41 -5.65 -21.40
CA THR A 79 -17.78 -6.16 -21.55
C THR A 79 -18.56 -5.26 -22.51
N ASP A 80 -18.76 -5.74 -23.74
CA ASP A 80 -19.56 -5.11 -24.80
C ASP A 80 -21.01 -4.79 -24.36
N GLU A 81 -21.49 -5.47 -23.31
CA GLU A 81 -22.84 -5.37 -22.78
C GLU A 81 -23.11 -4.09 -21.96
N PHE A 82 -22.07 -3.47 -21.39
CA PHE A 82 -22.23 -2.31 -20.52
C PHE A 82 -22.31 -0.97 -21.27
N TRP A 83 -21.67 -0.89 -22.44
CA TRP A 83 -21.77 0.29 -23.29
C TRP A 83 -22.82 0.02 -24.36
N PRO A 84 -23.98 0.70 -24.35
CA PRO A 84 -24.96 0.49 -25.41
C PRO A 84 -24.32 0.91 -26.73
N ALA A 85 -24.07 -0.06 -27.61
CA ALA A 85 -23.69 0.22 -28.98
C ALA A 85 -24.81 1.07 -29.60
N GLN A 86 -24.53 2.37 -29.72
CA GLN A 86 -25.35 3.40 -30.37
C GLN A 86 -26.53 3.95 -29.54
N GLY A 87 -26.30 5.11 -28.88
CA GLY A 87 -27.36 6.02 -28.45
C GLY A 87 -28.15 5.66 -27.19
N GLY A 88 -27.79 4.59 -26.47
CA GLY A 88 -28.43 4.23 -25.20
C GLY A 88 -27.98 5.11 -24.03
N LYS A 89 -28.85 5.31 -23.05
CA LYS A 89 -28.52 5.97 -21.77
C LYS A 89 -27.40 5.18 -21.08
N ALA A 90 -26.35 5.88 -20.65
CA ALA A 90 -25.30 5.30 -19.84
C ALA A 90 -25.90 4.62 -18.58
N PRO A 91 -25.34 3.48 -18.14
CA PRO A 91 -25.80 2.81 -16.93
C PRO A 91 -25.74 3.72 -15.70
N GLU A 92 -26.74 3.63 -14.83
CA GLU A 92 -26.89 4.44 -13.63
C GLU A 92 -25.77 4.11 -12.62
N LEU A 93 -25.23 5.13 -11.93
CA LEU A 93 -24.09 4.99 -11.01
C LEU A 93 -24.33 3.95 -9.90
N SER A 94 -25.58 3.78 -9.47
CA SER A 94 -25.99 2.77 -8.49
C SER A 94 -25.76 1.34 -9.00
N LEU A 95 -26.12 1.07 -10.26
CA LEU A 95 -25.95 -0.24 -10.89
C LEU A 95 -24.46 -0.57 -11.06
N VAL A 96 -23.66 0.43 -11.41
CA VAL A 96 -22.19 0.30 -11.49
C VAL A 96 -21.61 -0.02 -10.12
N LYS A 97 -22.10 0.65 -9.06
CA LYS A 97 -21.66 0.42 -7.68
C LYS A 97 -22.06 -0.98 -7.19
N GLU A 98 -23.24 -1.46 -7.51
CA GLU A 98 -23.68 -2.80 -7.13
C GLU A 98 -22.86 -3.89 -7.84
N ALA A 99 -22.60 -3.72 -9.14
CA ALA A 99 -21.69 -4.59 -9.88
C ALA A 99 -20.26 -4.55 -9.29
N PHE A 100 -19.80 -3.38 -8.83
CA PHE A 100 -18.52 -3.19 -8.13
C PHE A 100 -18.46 -4.08 -6.88
N ASP A 101 -19.47 -4.00 -6.02
CA ASP A 101 -19.55 -4.71 -4.74
C ASP A 101 -19.68 -6.24 -4.96
N ALA A 102 -20.42 -6.67 -5.98
CA ALA A 102 -20.58 -8.08 -6.36
C ALA A 102 -19.28 -8.72 -6.87
N ILE A 103 -18.55 -8.02 -7.75
CA ILE A 103 -17.26 -8.51 -8.31
C ILE A 103 -16.17 -8.55 -7.22
N LEU A 104 -16.17 -7.59 -6.29
CA LEU A 104 -15.23 -7.61 -5.17
C LEU A 104 -15.54 -8.71 -4.16
N SER A 105 -16.81 -9.01 -3.93
CA SER A 105 -17.23 -10.07 -3.01
C SER A 105 -16.91 -11.47 -3.55
N SER A 106 -16.96 -11.69 -4.87
CA SER A 106 -16.67 -13.00 -5.47
C SER A 106 -15.18 -13.37 -5.50
N SER A 107 -14.26 -12.39 -5.43
CA SER A 107 -12.80 -12.64 -5.52
C SER A 107 -12.14 -13.13 -4.22
N HIS A 108 -12.89 -13.30 -3.12
CA HIS A 108 -12.31 -13.63 -1.81
C HIS A 108 -12.24 -15.14 -1.46
N GLY A 109 -12.58 -16.03 -2.41
CA GLY A 109 -12.77 -17.47 -2.14
C GLY A 109 -11.60 -18.44 -2.42
N GLU A 110 -10.58 -18.09 -3.23
CA GLU A 110 -9.64 -19.10 -3.76
C GLU A 110 -8.15 -18.90 -3.38
N ARG A 111 -7.80 -18.67 -2.11
CA ARG A 111 -6.37 -18.51 -1.73
C ARG A 111 -5.88 -19.30 -0.51
N ASN A 112 -6.54 -20.38 -0.10
CA ASN A 112 -5.98 -21.25 0.96
C ASN A 112 -6.06 -22.74 0.59
N SER A 113 -5.13 -23.19 -0.25
CA SER A 113 -4.76 -24.61 -0.36
C SER A 113 -3.29 -24.74 -0.78
N ILE A 114 -2.37 -24.19 0.02
CA ILE A 114 -0.96 -24.60 -0.06
C ILE A 114 -0.76 -25.79 0.90
N THR A 115 -0.60 -26.93 0.25
CA THR A 115 -0.41 -28.28 0.79
C THR A 115 0.76 -28.34 1.77
N LYS A 116 0.53 -28.96 2.93
CA LYS A 116 1.57 -29.46 3.82
C LYS A 116 2.29 -30.62 3.12
N ASN A 117 3.57 -30.48 2.83
CA ASN A 117 4.52 -31.59 2.63
C ASN A 117 5.82 -31.24 3.36
#